data_AF-X1P403-F1
#
_entry.id   AF-X1P403-F1
#
_cell.length_a   1.000
_cell.length_b   1.000
_cell.length_c   1.000
_cell.angle_alpha   90.00
_cell.angle_beta   90.00
_cell.angle_gamma   90.00
#
_symmetry.space_group_name_H-M   'P 1'
#
loop_
_entity.id
_entity.type
_entity.pdbx_description
1 polymer ?
#
loop_
_entity_poly.entity_id
_entity_poly.type
_entity_poly.pdbx_seq_one_letter_code
_entity_poly.pdbx_strand_id
1 'polypeptide(L)'
;ASPPGEARSDLWIINKLMLKLKELYAGQTEKNAVAITDLTWDYSDPPDVHQVAKEMNGYDLNTGKLLSSPGSLKDDGTTSCGNWLWCGMYTEEGNMAARRGTTDPSDIGLFPS
;
A
#
# COMPACT_ATOMS: atom_id res chain seq x y z
N ALA A 1 2.97 -9.02 21.19
CA ALA A 1 2.87 -8.31 22.47
C ALA A 1 2.22 -6.96 22.23
N SER A 2 1.42 -6.46 23.18
CA SER A 2 0.89 -5.09 23.07
C SER A 2 2.00 -4.08 23.33
N PRO A 3 2.02 -2.92 22.63
CA PRO A 3 3.01 -1.89 22.88
C PRO A 3 2.87 -1.33 24.31
N PRO A 4 3.98 -0.92 24.97
CA PRO A 4 3.94 -0.43 26.33
C PRO A 4 3.34 0.98 26.42
N GLY A 5 2.58 1.25 27.48
CA GLY A 5 2.02 2.57 27.77
C GLY A 5 1.20 3.14 26.62
N GLU A 6 1.54 4.34 26.18
CA GLU A 6 0.86 5.06 25.10
C GLU A 6 1.53 4.91 23.74
N ALA A 7 2.50 4.00 23.59
CA ALA A 7 3.16 3.78 22.31
C ALA A 7 2.16 3.40 21.21
N ARG A 8 2.42 3.90 20.00
CA ARG A 8 1.63 3.68 18.78
C ARG A 8 2.57 3.24 17.66
N SER A 9 2.04 2.51 16.69
CA SER A 9 2.81 2.14 15.50
C SER A 9 3.13 3.38 14.66
N ASP A 10 4.23 3.34 13.90
CA ASP A 10 4.57 4.40 12.96
C ASP A 10 3.44 4.66 11.96
N LEU A 11 2.79 3.59 11.49
CA LEU A 11 1.64 3.68 10.59
C LEU A 11 0.50 4.53 11.21
N TRP A 12 0.20 4.35 12.49
CA TRP A 12 -0.80 5.16 13.18
C TRP A 12 -0.34 6.63 13.29
N ILE A 13 0.92 6.86 13.65
CA ILE A 13 1.48 8.21 13.85
C ILE A 13 1.46 8.99 12.54
N ILE A 14 1.94 8.39 11.44
CA ILE A 14 1.98 9.03 10.12
C ILE A 14 0.56 9.28 9.60
N ASN A 15 -0.37 8.34 9.79
CA ASN A 15 -1.77 8.55 9.38
C ASN A 15 -2.38 9.77 10.09
N LYS A 16 -2.22 9.87 11.41
CA LYS A 16 -2.72 11.01 12.19
C LYS A 16 -2.09 12.33 11.79
N LEU A 17 -0.78 12.34 11.54
CA LEU A 17 -0.07 13.53 11.08
C LEU A 17 -0.62 14.00 9.73
N MET A 18 -0.78 13.08 8.76
CA MET A 18 -1.25 13.44 7.42
C MET A 18 -2.68 13.97 7.44
N LEU A 19 -3.59 13.32 8.19
CA LEU A 19 -4.96 13.81 8.34
C LEU A 19 -5.01 15.24 8.93
N LYS A 20 -4.15 15.53 9.92
CA LYS A 20 -4.03 16.88 10.50
C LYS A 20 -3.42 17.90 9.55
N LEU A 21 -2.46 17.50 8.72
CA LEU A 21 -1.91 18.37 7.67
C LEU A 21 -2.98 18.70 6.62
N LYS A 22 -3.76 17.72 6.15
CA LYS A 22 -4.85 17.99 5.21
C LYS A 22 -5.90 18.93 5.79
N GLU A 23 -6.24 18.79 7.07
CA GLU A 23 -7.13 19.73 7.79
C GLU A 23 -6.54 21.16 7.85
N LEU A 24 -5.26 21.29 8.22
CA LEU A 24 -4.57 22.58 8.33
C LEU A 24 -4.51 23.35 7.01
N TYR A 25 -4.30 22.63 5.90
CA TYR A 25 -4.19 23.21 4.57
C TYR A 25 -5.52 23.29 3.81
N ALA A 26 -6.62 22.80 4.40
CA ALA A 26 -7.93 22.81 3.77
C ALA A 26 -8.37 24.23 3.38
N GLY A 27 -8.84 24.39 2.14
CA GLY A 27 -9.32 25.67 1.60
C GLY A 27 -8.22 26.63 1.12
N GLN A 28 -6.94 26.32 1.32
CA GLN A 28 -5.83 27.07 0.72
C GLN A 28 -5.62 26.63 -0.73
N THR A 29 -5.36 27.58 -1.63
CA THR A 29 -5.27 27.34 -3.08
C THR A 29 -3.86 27.46 -3.64
N GLU A 30 -2.87 27.77 -2.78
CA GLU A 30 -1.47 27.87 -3.19
C GLU A 30 -0.91 26.49 -3.57
N LYS A 31 0.00 26.43 -4.55
CA LYS A 31 0.51 25.16 -5.11
C LYS A 31 1.02 24.18 -4.05
N ASN A 32 1.69 24.68 -3.02
CA ASN A 32 2.23 23.84 -1.94
C ASN A 32 1.13 23.26 -1.03
N ALA A 33 0.01 23.99 -0.85
CA ALA A 33 -1.14 23.51 -0.11
C ALA A 33 -1.91 22.45 -0.90
N VAL A 34 -2.11 22.70 -2.19
CA VAL A 34 -2.80 21.78 -3.10
C VAL A 34 -2.09 20.43 -3.16
N ALA A 35 -0.75 20.40 -3.19
CA ALA A 35 0.01 19.14 -3.15
C ALA A 35 -0.27 18.29 -1.89
N ILE A 36 -0.58 18.93 -0.76
CA ILE A 36 -0.95 18.26 0.50
C ILE A 36 -2.41 17.78 0.45
N THR A 37 -3.32 18.63 -0.02
CA THR A 37 -4.77 18.33 -0.01
C THR A 37 -5.16 17.31 -1.08
N ASP A 38 -4.49 17.31 -2.23
CA ASP A 38 -4.78 16.43 -3.37
C ASP A 38 -4.12 15.04 -3.24
N LEU A 39 -3.15 14.88 -2.33
CA LEU A 39 -2.57 13.57 -2.05
C LEU A 39 -3.66 12.60 -1.58
N THR A 40 -3.89 11.53 -2.33
CA THR A 40 -4.79 10.44 -1.93
C THR A 40 -4.35 9.88 -0.57
N TRP A 41 -5.27 9.80 0.38
CA TRP A 41 -4.99 9.35 1.74
C TRP A 41 -6.23 8.71 2.38
N ASP A 42 -6.82 7.75 1.66
CA ASP A 42 -8.13 7.17 1.99
C ASP A 42 -8.02 5.96 2.93
N TYR A 43 -7.14 6.07 3.92
CA TYR A 43 -6.94 5.04 4.94
C TYR A 43 -7.93 5.22 6.09
N SER A 44 -8.38 4.10 6.66
CA SER A 44 -9.20 4.11 7.87
C SER A 44 -8.45 4.68 9.07
N ASP A 45 -9.18 4.92 10.15
CA ASP A 45 -8.62 5.34 11.43
C ASP A 45 -9.19 4.44 12.57
N PRO A 46 -8.42 3.44 13.05
CA PRO A 46 -6.99 3.22 12.78
C PRO A 46 -6.70 2.69 11.35
N PRO A 47 -5.50 2.94 10.80
CA PRO A 47 -5.11 2.51 9.46
C PRO A 47 -4.88 1.00 9.37
N ASP A 48 -5.26 0.39 8.25
CA ASP A 48 -5.02 -1.03 7.95
C ASP A 48 -3.74 -1.20 7.10
N VAL A 49 -2.78 -1.96 7.63
CA VAL A 49 -1.53 -2.29 6.95
C VAL A 49 -1.77 -3.09 5.65
N HIS A 50 -2.82 -3.90 5.58
CA HIS A 50 -3.16 -4.65 4.37
C HIS A 50 -3.68 -3.73 3.27
N GLN A 51 -4.39 -2.65 3.60
CA GLN A 51 -4.81 -1.64 2.62
C GLN A 51 -3.59 -0.96 1.99
N VAL A 52 -2.62 -0.54 2.80
CA VAL A 52 -1.37 0.07 2.32
C VAL A 52 -0.56 -0.90 1.47
N ALA A 53 -0.39 -2.15 1.93
CA ALA A 53 0.35 -3.16 1.18
C ALA A 53 -0.28 -3.47 -0.20
N LYS A 54 -1.61 -3.46 -0.28
CA LYS A 54 -2.33 -3.62 -1.54
C LYS A 54 -2.19 -2.41 -2.47
N GLU A 55 -2.16 -1.19 -1.93
CA GLU A 55 -1.87 0.00 -2.73
C GLU A 55 -0.43 0.01 -3.27
N MET A 56 0.53 -0.41 -2.44
CA MET A 56 1.91 -0.63 -2.89
C MET A 56 2.00 -1.67 -3.99
N ASN A 57 1.25 -2.77 -3.89
CA ASN A 57 1.13 -3.78 -4.93
C ASN A 57 0.56 -3.21 -6.23
N GLY A 58 -0.57 -2.51 -6.13
CA GLY A 58 -1.24 -1.88 -7.27
C GLY A 58 -2.56 -2.54 -7.68
N TYR A 59 -3.35 -1.76 -8.41
CA TYR A 59 -4.70 -2.07 -8.85
C TYR A 59 -4.89 -1.77 -10.34
N ASP A 60 -5.75 -2.55 -11.00
CA ASP A 60 -6.44 -2.10 -12.20
C ASP A 60 -7.57 -1.15 -11.77
N LEU A 61 -7.51 0.11 -12.20
CA LEU A 61 -8.41 1.17 -11.75
C LEU A 61 -9.80 1.11 -12.39
N ASN A 62 -9.97 0.36 -13.48
CA ASN A 62 -11.28 0.15 -14.10
C ASN A 62 -12.10 -0.91 -13.36
N THR A 63 -11.42 -1.93 -12.84
CA THR A 63 -12.05 -3.09 -12.20
C THR A 63 -11.96 -3.08 -10.68
N GLY A 64 -11.01 -2.34 -10.11
CA GLY A 64 -10.70 -2.33 -8.67
C GLY A 64 -9.97 -3.57 -8.18
N LYS A 65 -9.50 -4.45 -9.09
CA LYS A 65 -8.79 -5.69 -8.75
C LYS A 65 -7.29 -5.47 -8.59
N LEU A 66 -6.67 -6.29 -7.76
CA LEU A 66 -5.22 -6.30 -7.57
C LEU A 66 -4.49 -6.81 -8.81
N LEU A 67 -3.37 -6.16 -9.14
CA LEU A 67 -2.47 -6.63 -10.19
C LEU A 67 -1.63 -7.80 -9.68
N SER A 68 -1.36 -8.77 -10.56
CA SER A 68 -0.59 -9.98 -10.24
C SER A 68 0.85 -9.96 -10.75
N SER A 69 1.21 -8.99 -11.59
CA SER A 69 2.54 -8.90 -12.19
C SER A 69 2.84 -7.46 -12.64
N PRO A 70 4.11 -7.02 -12.56
CA PRO A 70 4.52 -5.72 -13.11
C PRO A 70 4.23 -5.58 -14.60
N GLY A 71 4.16 -6.69 -15.35
CA GLY A 71 3.84 -6.68 -16.78
C GLY A 71 2.42 -6.25 -17.13
N SER A 72 1.53 -6.13 -16.13
CA SER A 72 0.17 -5.63 -16.29
C SER A 72 0.03 -4.12 -16.07
N LEU A 73 1.09 -3.43 -15.65
CA LEU A 73 1.11 -1.98 -15.46
C LEU A 73 1.05 -1.25 -16.81
N LYS A 74 0.33 -0.13 -16.83
CA LYS A 74 0.11 0.69 -18.02
C LYS A 74 0.44 2.15 -17.74
N ASP A 75 0.86 2.87 -18.77
CA ASP A 75 1.18 4.30 -18.75
C ASP A 75 -0.02 5.20 -19.11
N ASP A 76 -1.19 4.58 -19.40
CA ASP A 76 -2.43 5.26 -19.80
C ASP A 76 -3.29 5.72 -18.61
N GLY A 77 -2.80 5.54 -17.38
CA GLY A 77 -3.53 5.90 -16.15
C GLY A 77 -4.63 4.92 -15.75
N THR A 78 -4.76 3.75 -16.40
CA THR A 78 -5.75 2.72 -16.03
C THR A 78 -5.25 1.75 -14.95
N THR A 79 -4.02 1.91 -14.48
CA THR A 79 -3.45 1.13 -13.37
C THR A 79 -2.77 2.05 -12.36
N SER A 80 -2.82 1.69 -11.07
CA SER A 80 -2.01 2.31 -10.01
C SER A 80 -1.05 1.28 -9.41
N CYS A 81 0.09 1.75 -8.89
CA CYS A 81 1.04 0.92 -8.15
C CYS A 81 1.99 1.81 -7.34
N GLY A 82 1.98 1.69 -6.02
CA GLY A 82 2.86 2.48 -5.14
C GLY A 82 4.33 2.11 -5.27
N ASN A 83 4.64 0.85 -5.62
CA ASN A 83 6.00 0.42 -5.95
C ASN A 83 5.97 -0.73 -6.98
N TRP A 84 6.36 -0.45 -8.22
CA TRP A 84 6.29 -1.41 -9.33
C TRP A 84 7.08 -2.70 -9.09
N LEU A 85 8.17 -2.65 -8.30
CA LEU A 85 8.94 -3.84 -7.93
C LEU A 85 8.17 -4.80 -7.01
N TRP A 86 7.14 -4.29 -6.33
CA TRP A 86 6.33 -5.02 -5.36
C TRP A 86 4.99 -5.47 -5.97
N CYS A 87 4.72 -5.11 -7.24
CA CYS A 87 3.53 -5.59 -7.95
C CYS A 87 3.57 -7.11 -8.08
N GLY A 88 2.51 -7.77 -7.60
CA GLY A 88 2.41 -9.22 -7.44
C GLY A 88 2.64 -9.73 -6.00
N MET A 89 3.06 -8.87 -5.05
CA MET A 89 3.20 -9.26 -3.64
C MET A 89 1.84 -9.55 -2.96
N TYR A 90 0.78 -8.93 -3.45
CA TYR A 90 -0.59 -9.07 -2.94
C TYR A 90 -1.54 -9.15 -4.12
N THR A 91 -2.09 -10.33 -4.37
CA THR A 91 -2.99 -10.55 -5.52
C THR A 91 -4.39 -10.88 -5.03
N GLU A 92 -5.30 -11.16 -5.95
CA GLU A 92 -6.62 -11.71 -5.62
C GLU A 92 -6.53 -13.07 -4.88
N GLU A 93 -5.40 -13.77 -5.00
CA GLU A 93 -5.12 -15.01 -4.26
C GLU A 93 -4.67 -14.74 -2.82
N GLY A 94 -4.38 -13.49 -2.46
CA GLY A 94 -4.02 -13.07 -1.11
C GLY A 94 -2.62 -12.44 -0.99
N ASN A 95 -2.08 -12.46 0.22
CA ASN A 95 -0.76 -11.90 0.52
C ASN A 95 0.35 -12.93 0.23
N MET A 96 1.04 -12.75 -0.89
CA MET A 96 2.12 -13.66 -1.33
C MET A 96 3.36 -13.54 -0.44
N ALA A 97 3.58 -12.39 0.22
CA ALA A 97 4.67 -12.22 1.18
C ALA A 97 4.45 -12.98 2.49
N ALA A 98 3.25 -13.51 2.72
CA ALA A 98 2.91 -14.30 3.91
C ALA A 98 3.03 -15.83 3.69
N ARG A 99 3.44 -16.28 2.50
CA ARG A 99 3.58 -17.71 2.19
C ARG A 99 4.67 -18.35 3.06
N ARG A 100 4.47 -19.64 3.36
CA ARG A 100 5.33 -20.43 4.27
C ARG A 100 5.63 -21.83 3.72
N GLY A 101 5.42 -22.05 2.42
CA GLY A 101 5.72 -23.33 1.80
C GLY A 101 7.22 -23.59 1.84
N THR A 102 7.59 -24.86 2.03
CA THR A 102 8.99 -25.28 2.16
C THR A 102 9.39 -26.27 1.08
N THR A 103 8.62 -26.35 -0.01
CA THR A 103 8.93 -27.23 -1.14
C THR A 103 10.06 -26.59 -1.95
N ASP A 104 11.19 -27.29 -2.06
CA ASP A 104 12.32 -26.91 -2.90
C ASP A 104 12.61 -28.03 -3.91
N PRO A 105 12.05 -27.98 -5.12
CA PRO A 105 12.32 -28.97 -6.17
C PRO A 105 13.76 -28.92 -6.69
N SER A 106 14.47 -27.82 -6.47
CA SER A 106 15.82 -27.58 -6.97
C SER A 106 16.92 -28.01 -6.00
N ASP A 107 16.59 -28.22 -4.73
CA ASP A 107 17.51 -28.57 -3.64
C ASP A 107 18.67 -27.56 -3.46
N ILE A 108 18.40 -26.27 -3.71
CA ILE A 108 19.39 -25.17 -3.57
C ILE A 108 19.03 -24.17 -2.46
N GLY A 109 18.01 -24.47 -1.66
CA GLY A 109 17.52 -23.62 -0.58
C GLY A 109 16.55 -22.52 -1.04
N LEU A 110 15.89 -22.67 -2.19
CA LEU A 110 14.89 -21.73 -2.69
C LEU A 110 13.48 -22.33 -2.61
N PHE A 111 12.56 -21.59 -1.99
CA PHE A 111 11.19 -22.03 -1.73
C PHE A 111 10.19 -21.13 -2.48
N PRO A 112 9.90 -21.41 -3.76
CA PRO A 112 9.08 -20.53 -4.60
C PRO A 112 7.57 -20.62 -4.27
N SER A 113 7.17 -21.61 -3.46
CA SER A 113 5.78 -21.88 -3.07
C SER A 113 5.35 -21.11 -1.84
#